data_AF-A0A8X6PJA6-F1
#
_entry.id   AF-A0A8X6PJA6-F1
#
_cell.length_a   1.000
_cell.length_b   1.000
_cell.length_c   1.000
_cell.angle_alpha   90.00
_cell.angle_beta   90.00
_cell.angle_gamma   90.00
#
_symmetry.space_group_name_H-M   'P 1'
#
loop_
_entity.id
_entity.type
_entity.pdbx_description
1 polymer ?
#
loop_
_entity_poly.entity_id
_entity_poly.type
_entity_poly.pdbx_seq_one_letter_code
_entity_poly.pdbx_strand_id
1 'polypeptide(L)'
;MDDFLASIETETCITMVYHEIKDLMTLMKLPMEKWATNSLKLKDVMQTNKEFHKSTTAVSGIDWDTNDDTLGNAFKTSFSVARDKPLTKRWLLCCIASCYDPLGLFSQFILLQKYHNKIHVS
;
A
#
# COMPACT_ATOMS: atom_id res chain seq x y z
N MET A 1 -1.85 -11.64 2.26
CA MET A 1 -1.80 -10.21 1.89
C MET A 1 -2.01 -9.49 3.19
N ASP A 2 -0.94 -8.92 3.72
CA ASP A 2 -0.89 -8.46 5.12
C ASP A 2 -0.85 -6.93 5.21
N ASP A 3 -0.79 -6.26 4.05
CA ASP A 3 -0.79 -4.80 3.93
C ASP A 3 -2.20 -4.27 3.68
N PHE A 4 -2.55 -3.19 4.37
CA PHE A 4 -3.73 -2.38 4.10
C PHE A 4 -3.30 -1.04 3.49
N LEU A 5 -3.88 -0.68 2.35
CA LEU A 5 -3.71 0.63 1.73
C LEU A 5 -5.09 1.24 1.48
N ALA A 6 -5.19 2.55 1.68
CA ALA A 6 -6.40 3.31 1.35
C ALA A 6 -6.00 4.63 0.71
N SER A 7 -6.76 5.04 -0.30
CA SER A 7 -6.68 6.36 -0.91
C SER A 7 -8.02 7.05 -0.70
N ILE A 8 -8.01 8.20 -0.05
CA ILE A 8 -9.22 8.95 0.31
C ILE A 8 -8.99 10.41 -0.04
N GLU A 9 -9.98 11.02 -0.69
CA GLU A 9 -9.88 12.38 -1.24
C GLU A 9 -9.82 13.48 -0.18
N THR A 10 -10.35 13.22 1.03
CA THR A 10 -10.46 14.22 2.09
C THR A 10 -9.65 13.84 3.34
N GLU A 11 -8.87 14.79 3.85
CA GLU A 11 -8.04 14.58 5.04
C GLU A 11 -8.82 14.32 6.34
N THR A 12 -10.07 14.78 6.46
CA THR A 12 -10.91 14.43 7.61
C THR A 12 -11.32 12.96 7.58
N CYS A 13 -11.68 12.47 6.40
CA CYS A 13 -12.12 11.10 6.20
C CYS A 13 -10.95 10.11 6.37
N ILE A 14 -9.75 10.47 5.93
CA ILE A 14 -8.56 9.61 6.12
C ILE A 14 -8.19 9.45 7.60
N THR A 15 -8.32 10.50 8.42
CA THR A 15 -8.10 10.40 9.87
C THR A 15 -9.15 9.51 10.54
N MET A 16 -10.42 9.61 10.14
CA MET A 16 -11.48 8.74 10.65
C MET A 16 -11.19 7.26 10.35
N VAL A 17 -10.87 6.94 9.09
CA VAL A 17 -10.56 5.57 8.66
C VAL A 17 -9.34 5.02 9.39
N TYR A 18 -8.30 5.84 9.60
CA TYR A 18 -7.15 5.46 10.40
C TYR A 18 -7.53 5.02 11.82
N HIS A 19 -8.37 5.82 12.52
CA HIS A 19 -8.83 5.47 13.87
C HIS A 19 -9.68 4.19 13.88
N GLU A 20 -10.63 4.08 12.95
CA GLU A 20 -11.52 2.92 12.85
C GLU A 20 -10.75 1.61 12.63
N ILE A 21 -9.77 1.62 11.71
CA ILE A 21 -8.94 0.45 11.45
C ILE A 21 -8.07 0.13 12.66
N LYS A 22 -7.48 1.14 13.31
CA LYS A 22 -6.65 0.93 14.50
C LYS A 22 -7.45 0.28 15.63
N ASP A 23 -8.67 0.77 15.88
CA ASP A 23 -9.55 0.23 16.91
C ASP A 23 -9.99 -1.20 16.55
N LEU A 24 -10.36 -1.45 15.30
CA LEU A 24 -10.73 -2.77 14.80
C LEU A 24 -9.58 -3.78 14.95
N MET A 25 -8.38 -3.41 14.52
CA MET A 25 -7.21 -4.28 14.57
C MET A 25 -6.77 -4.55 16.01
N THR A 26 -6.92 -3.56 16.89
CA THR A 26 -6.71 -3.74 18.34
C THR A 26 -7.74 -4.69 18.94
N LEU A 27 -9.02 -4.56 18.57
CA LEU A 27 -10.10 -5.46 18.99
C LEU A 27 -9.83 -6.90 18.56
N MET A 28 -9.30 -7.09 17.35
CA MET A 28 -8.91 -8.39 16.80
C MET A 28 -7.60 -8.93 17.41
N LYS A 29 -6.93 -8.17 18.28
CA LYS A 29 -5.61 -8.50 18.86
C LYS A 29 -4.52 -8.67 17.80
N LEU A 30 -4.64 -7.94 16.69
CA LEU A 30 -3.69 -7.92 15.57
C LEU A 30 -3.30 -6.46 15.28
N PRO A 31 -2.65 -5.75 16.22
CA PRO A 31 -2.35 -4.33 16.03
C PRO A 31 -1.45 -4.12 14.81
N MET A 32 -1.71 -3.06 14.04
CA MET A 32 -0.85 -2.68 12.92
C MET A 32 0.41 -1.96 13.43
N GLU A 33 1.57 -2.48 13.06
CA GLU A 33 2.86 -2.00 13.59
C GLU A 33 3.54 -0.94 12.71
N LYS A 34 3.24 -0.91 11.41
CA LYS A 34 3.95 -0.09 10.41
C LYS A 34 2.98 0.82 9.70
N TRP A 35 3.05 2.11 10.02
CA TRP A 35 2.19 3.12 9.43
C TRP A 35 2.98 4.03 8.47
N ALA A 36 2.35 4.38 7.36
CA ALA A 36 2.88 5.25 6.32
C ALA A 36 1.72 6.08 5.73
N THR A 37 1.96 7.34 5.44
CA THR A 37 0.95 8.28 4.92
C THR A 37 1.61 9.44 4.19
N ASN A 38 1.02 9.90 3.09
CA ASN A 38 1.42 11.13 2.39
C ASN A 38 0.67 12.38 2.93
N SER A 39 -0.39 12.23 3.73
CA SER A 39 -1.13 13.38 4.30
C SER A 39 -0.39 13.98 5.48
N LEU A 40 -0.16 15.30 5.43
CA LEU A 40 0.50 16.06 6.49
C LEU A 40 -0.30 16.01 7.80
N LYS A 41 -1.63 16.16 7.71
CA LYS A 41 -2.51 16.11 8.89
C LYS A 41 -2.44 14.76 9.58
N LEU A 42 -2.40 13.67 8.82
CA LEU A 42 -2.29 12.33 9.41
C LEU A 42 -0.89 12.07 9.97
N LYS A 43 0.18 12.63 9.37
CA LYS A 43 1.53 12.61 9.95
C LYS A 43 1.54 13.26 11.35
N ASP A 44 0.88 14.41 11.51
CA ASP A 44 0.79 15.10 12.81
C ASP A 44 0.03 14.29 13.88
N VAL A 45 -1.07 13.65 13.47
CA VAL A 45 -1.85 12.74 14.35
C VAL A 45 -1.00 11.54 14.79
N MET A 46 -0.26 10.93 13.86
CA MET A 46 0.64 9.81 14.17
C MET A 46 1.78 10.21 15.10
N GLN A 47 2.39 11.38 14.89
CA GLN A 47 3.41 11.92 15.79
C GLN A 47 2.87 12.15 17.20
N THR A 48 1.66 12.71 17.31
CA THR A 48 0.97 12.91 18.60
C THR A 48 0.73 11.59 19.32
N ASN A 49 0.38 10.53 18.57
CA ASN A 49 0.18 9.18 19.08
C ASN A 49 1.49 8.40 19.33
N LYS A 50 2.66 9.02 19.13
CA LYS A 50 4.00 8.40 19.20
C LYS A 50 4.15 7.19 18.28
N GLU A 51 3.46 7.20 17.15
CA GLU A 51 3.55 6.14 16.16
C GLU A 51 4.74 6.35 15.24
N PHE A 52 5.40 5.24 14.90
CA PHE A 52 6.50 5.28 13.96
C PHE A 52 5.97 5.45 12.54
N HIS A 53 6.17 6.65 11.99
CA HIS A 53 5.90 6.94 10.59
C HIS A 53 7.17 6.71 9.76
N LYS A 54 7.06 5.86 8.74
CA LYS A 54 8.15 5.62 7.79
C LYS A 54 7.94 6.43 6.52
N SER A 55 8.92 7.25 6.16
CA SER A 55 8.87 8.06 4.93
C SER A 55 8.93 7.20 3.67
N THR A 56 9.71 6.13 3.69
CA THR A 56 9.85 5.18 2.57
C THR A 56 9.49 3.77 3.02
N THR A 57 8.40 3.22 2.48
CA THR A 57 7.91 1.88 2.85
C THR A 57 7.73 0.99 1.64
N ALA A 58 7.72 -0.33 1.82
CA ALA A 58 7.31 -1.25 0.77
C ALA A 58 5.87 -1.66 1.03
N VAL A 59 5.00 -1.49 0.04
CA VAL A 59 3.61 -1.98 0.06
C VAL A 59 3.47 -3.03 -1.02
N SER A 60 3.14 -4.27 -0.64
CA SER A 60 3.00 -5.42 -1.55
C SER A 60 4.13 -5.54 -2.59
N GLY A 61 5.38 -5.32 -2.15
CA GLY A 61 6.58 -5.44 -2.99
C GLY A 61 6.96 -4.18 -3.80
N ILE A 62 6.14 -3.13 -3.79
CA ILE A 62 6.43 -1.84 -4.42
C ILE A 62 6.94 -0.87 -3.37
N ASP A 63 8.07 -0.21 -3.64
CA ASP A 63 8.56 0.85 -2.75
C ASP A 63 7.67 2.11 -2.92
N TRP A 64 7.30 2.77 -1.84
CA TRP A 64 6.52 4.00 -1.83
C TRP A 64 7.24 5.05 -0.99
N ASP A 65 7.50 6.19 -1.61
CA ASP A 65 7.96 7.41 -0.93
C ASP A 65 6.76 8.29 -0.61
N THR A 66 6.48 8.45 0.68
CA THR A 66 5.36 9.24 1.19
C THR A 66 5.63 10.74 1.30
N ASN A 67 6.86 11.20 1.02
CA ASN A 67 7.17 12.62 0.98
C ASN A 67 6.82 13.20 -0.39
N ASP A 68 7.22 12.49 -1.45
CA ASP A 68 6.98 12.91 -2.84
C ASP A 68 5.74 12.23 -3.46
N ASP A 69 5.10 11.34 -2.71
CA ASP A 69 3.99 10.48 -3.16
C ASP A 69 4.31 9.70 -4.45
N THR A 70 5.51 9.10 -4.48
CA THR A 70 6.00 8.37 -5.65
C THR A 70 6.14 6.88 -5.36
N LEU A 71 5.70 6.07 -6.30
CA LEU A 71 5.95 4.63 -6.29
C LEU A 71 7.28 4.35 -7.01
N GLY A 72 8.19 3.70 -6.31
CA GLY A 72 9.43 3.16 -6.85
C GLY A 72 9.16 2.02 -7.84
N ASN A 73 10.21 1.57 -8.50
CA ASN A 73 10.11 0.63 -9.62
C ASN A 73 9.41 -0.69 -9.21
N ALA A 74 8.11 -0.80 -9.50
CA ALA A 74 7.24 -1.92 -9.12
C ALA A 74 7.72 -3.27 -9.66
N PHE A 75 8.55 -3.25 -10.70
CA PHE A 75 9.10 -4.44 -11.36
C PHE A 75 10.59 -4.55 -11.08
N LYS A 76 10.94 -4.91 -9.83
CA LYS A 76 12.34 -5.23 -9.44
C LYS A 76 12.87 -6.47 -10.17
N THR A 77 12.00 -7.30 -10.75
CA THR A 77 12.42 -8.45 -11.55
C THR A 77 12.91 -7.99 -12.92
N SER A 78 14.22 -7.82 -13.03
CA SER A 78 14.87 -7.86 -14.33
C SER A 78 14.58 -9.23 -14.96
N PHE A 79 13.75 -9.25 -16.00
CA PHE A 79 13.49 -10.45 -16.81
C PHE A 79 14.74 -10.97 -17.53
N SER A 80 15.87 -10.29 -17.39
CA SER A 80 17.16 -10.78 -17.80
C SER A 80 17.54 -11.99 -16.95
N VAL A 81 17.23 -13.18 -17.47
CA VAL A 81 17.90 -14.41 -17.04
C VAL A 81 19.40 -14.17 -17.23
N ALA A 82 20.16 -14.12 -16.13
CA ALA A 82 21.61 -14.17 -16.24
C ALA A 82 21.94 -15.44 -17.03
N ARG A 83 22.62 -15.29 -18.18
CA ARG A 83 22.87 -16.38 -19.15
C ARG A 83 23.47 -17.64 -18.50
N ASP A 84 24.08 -17.49 -17.33
CA ASP A 84 24.78 -18.55 -16.60
C ASP A 84 23.99 -19.19 -15.45
N LYS A 85 22.71 -18.80 -15.22
CA LYS A 85 21.88 -19.40 -14.16
C LYS A 85 20.79 -20.31 -14.75
N PRO A 86 20.60 -21.53 -14.20
CA PRO A 86 19.53 -22.41 -14.64
C PRO A 86 18.16 -21.79 -14.36
N LEU A 87 17.29 -21.81 -15.35
CA LEU A 87 15.90 -21.42 -15.22
C LEU A 87 15.18 -22.40 -14.28
N THR A 88 14.86 -21.96 -13.06
CA THR A 88 14.15 -22.80 -12.10
C THR A 88 12.66 -22.47 -12.06
N LYS A 89 11.83 -23.47 -11.71
CA LYS A 89 10.40 -23.26 -11.44
C LYS A 89 10.16 -22.14 -10.43
N ARG A 90 11.02 -22.02 -9.40
CA ARG A 90 10.94 -20.95 -8.38
C ARG A 90 11.17 -19.56 -8.97
N TRP A 91 12.13 -19.41 -9.88
CA TRP A 91 12.37 -18.15 -10.56
C TRP A 91 11.18 -17.72 -11.42
N LEU A 92 10.62 -18.64 -12.22
CA LEU A 92 9.45 -18.33 -13.04
C LEU A 92 8.24 -17.92 -12.19
N LEU A 93 7.98 -18.62 -11.09
CA LEU A 93 6.91 -18.27 -10.15
C LEU A 93 7.14 -16.89 -9.52
N CYS A 94 8.38 -16.55 -9.18
CA CYS A 94 8.74 -15.23 -8.66
C CYS A 94 8.51 -14.11 -9.69
N CYS A 95 8.84 -14.36 -10.97
CA CYS A 95 8.55 -13.41 -12.06
C CYS A 95 7.04 -13.24 -12.31
N ILE A 96 6.26 -14.31 -12.19
CA ILE A 96 4.80 -14.22 -12.31
C ILE A 96 4.25 -13.42 -11.12
N ALA A 97 4.63 -13.77 -9.89
CA ALA A 97 4.21 -13.06 -8.69
C ALA A 97 4.57 -11.57 -8.74
N SER A 98 5.77 -11.20 -9.20
CA SER A 98 6.16 -9.79 -9.33
C SER A 98 5.32 -9.00 -10.34
N CYS A 99 4.65 -9.66 -11.29
CA CYS A 99 3.69 -9.01 -12.18
C CYS A 99 2.30 -8.86 -11.53
N TYR A 100 1.86 -9.84 -10.77
CA TYR A 100 0.48 -9.91 -10.27
C TYR A 100 0.30 -9.36 -8.84
N ASP A 101 1.32 -9.39 -7.99
CA ASP A 101 1.27 -8.84 -6.63
C ASP A 101 1.01 -7.31 -6.65
N PRO A 102 1.67 -6.51 -7.51
CA PRO A 102 1.34 -5.10 -7.71
C PRO A 102 -0.11 -4.84 -8.17
N LEU A 103 -0.69 -5.73 -8.97
CA LEU A 103 -2.07 -5.58 -9.45
C LEU A 103 -3.09 -5.67 -8.30
N GLY A 104 -2.80 -6.47 -7.27
CA GLY A 104 -3.59 -6.51 -6.04
C GLY A 104 -3.66 -5.14 -5.36
N LEU A 105 -2.56 -4.40 -5.38
CA LEU A 105 -2.49 -3.01 -4.90
C LEU A 105 -3.38 -2.07 -5.72
N PHE A 106 -3.27 -2.12 -7.05
CA PHE A 106 -4.07 -1.26 -7.94
C PHE A 106 -5.58 -1.54 -7.89
N SER A 107 -5.97 -2.75 -7.50
CA SER A 107 -7.39 -3.14 -7.38
C SER A 107 -8.17 -2.22 -6.43
N GLN A 108 -7.53 -1.76 -5.34
CA GLN A 108 -8.15 -0.88 -4.35
C GLN A 108 -8.46 0.51 -4.94
N PHE A 109 -7.58 1.02 -5.80
CA PHE A 109 -7.78 2.29 -6.51
C PHE A 109 -8.87 2.19 -7.58
N ILE A 110 -8.92 1.07 -8.32
CA ILE A 110 -9.91 0.84 -9.39
C ILE A 110 -11.33 0.73 -8.81
N LEU A 111 -11.48 0.08 -7.66
CA LEU A 111 -12.78 -0.06 -7.01
C LEU A 111 -13.32 1.26 -6.45
N LEU A 112 -12.45 2.10 -5.87
CA LEU A 112 -12.83 3.41 -5.34
C LEU A 112 -13.39 4.35 -6.43
N GLN A 113 -12.74 4.43 -7.60
CA GLN A 113 -13.25 5.22 -8.73
C GLN A 113 -14.64 4.76 -9.20
N LYS A 114 -14.89 3.45 -9.19
CA LYS A 114 -16.18 2.87 -9.61
C LYS A 114 -17.33 3.22 -8.67
N TYR A 115 -17.06 3.45 -7.38
CA TYR A 115 -18.07 3.94 -6.44
C TYR A 115 -18.24 5.46 -6.50
N HIS A 116 -17.16 6.23 -6.66
CA HIS A 116 -17.25 7.69 -6.81
C HIS A 116 -18.10 8.08 -8.03
N ASN A 117 -17.95 7.37 -9.16
CA ASN A 117 -18.70 7.65 -10.38
C ASN A 117 -20.19 7.25 -10.32
N LYS A 118 -20.64 6.57 -9.25
CA LYS A 118 -22.06 6.29 -9.02
C LYS A 118 -22.78 7.39 -8.23
N ILE A 119 -22.05 8.24 -7.50
CA ILE A 119 -22.66 9.27 -6.64
C ILE A 119 -23.05 10.52 -7.46
N HIS A 120 -22.52 10.68 -8.68
CA HIS A 120 -22.89 11.76 -9.59
C HIS A 120 -24.03 11.43 -10.57
N VAL A 121 -24.70 10.28 -10.43
CA VAL A 121 -25.82 9.88 -11.29
C VAL A 121 -27.06 9.45 -10.48
N SER A 122 -27.36 10.14 -9.37
CA SER A 122 -28.65 10.00 -8.68
C SER A 122 -29.13 11.32 -8.13
#